data_AF-A0A2V6A891-F1
#
_entry.id   AF-A0A2V6A891-F1
#
_cell.length_a   1.000
_cell.length_b   1.000
_cell.length_c   1.000
_cell.angle_alpha   90.00
_cell.angle_beta   90.00
_cell.angle_gamma   90.00
#
_symmetry.space_group_name_H-M   'P 1'
#
loop_
_entity.id
_entity.type
_entity.pdbx_description
1 polymer ?
#
loop_
_entity_poly.entity_id
_entity_poly.type
_entity_poly.pdbx_seq_one_letter_code
_entity_poly.pdbx_strand_id
1 'polypeptide(L)'
;MNVYVDSSIVMRRLRWEAAPLRAWGEWDSAYASVLLRVEIFRTIDRIRLSGRLDDYGVSEMLSHARTMLDAIALVPLSDPILERASQSFLTSLGTLGALHLATALRLVEVGRMDLIFLTHDSELALAARSVNFAVETA
;
A
#
# COMPACT_ATOMS: atom_id res chain seq x y z
N MET A 1 10.59 -12.44 -5.85
CA MET A 1 9.75 -12.20 -4.66
C MET A 1 8.48 -11.46 -5.05
N ASN A 2 7.30 -11.83 -4.54
CA ASN A 2 6.08 -11.01 -4.68
C ASN A 2 5.86 -10.15 -3.44
N VAL A 3 5.41 -8.92 -3.64
CA VAL A 3 5.18 -7.97 -2.54
C VAL A 3 3.78 -7.38 -2.58
N TYR A 4 3.22 -7.12 -1.41
CA TYR A 4 2.04 -6.27 -1.23
C TYR A 4 2.48 -4.93 -0.67
N VAL A 5 2.06 -3.83 -1.29
CA VAL A 5 2.40 -2.47 -0.84
C VAL A 5 1.15 -1.71 -0.41
N ASP A 6 1.27 -0.97 0.68
CA ASP A 6 0.29 0.05 1.09
C ASP A 6 0.72 1.46 0.65
N SER A 7 -0.14 2.45 0.92
CA SER A 7 0.18 3.84 0.58
C SER A 7 1.33 4.42 1.39
N SER A 8 1.58 3.95 2.62
CA SER A 8 2.66 4.48 3.46
C SER A 8 4.03 4.32 2.77
N ILE A 9 4.25 3.16 2.16
CA ILE A 9 5.46 2.78 1.43
C ILE A 9 5.63 3.62 0.16
N VAL A 10 4.57 3.75 -0.63
CA VAL A 10 4.59 4.54 -1.88
C VAL A 10 4.77 6.03 -1.58
N MET A 11 4.10 6.56 -0.55
CA MET A 11 4.18 7.98 -0.21
C MET A 11 5.57 8.40 0.27
N ARG A 12 6.28 7.55 1.04
CA ARG A 12 7.68 7.83 1.39
C ARG A 12 8.58 7.85 0.16
N ARG A 13 8.38 6.91 -0.77
CA ARG A 13 9.15 6.84 -2.01
C ARG A 13 8.93 8.05 -2.91
N LEU A 14 7.69 8.54 -3.01
CA LEU A 14 7.34 9.75 -3.76
C LEU A 14 7.96 11.03 -3.18
N ARG A 15 8.21 11.04 -1.87
CA ARG A 15 8.83 12.17 -1.16
C ARG A 15 10.36 12.11 -1.09
N TRP A 16 10.96 11.07 -1.69
CA TRP A 16 12.41 10.81 -1.61
C TRP A 16 12.95 10.84 -0.17
N GLU A 17 12.17 10.36 0.79
CA GLU A 17 12.60 10.30 2.20
C GLU A 17 13.73 9.26 2.37
N ALA A 18 14.69 9.54 3.25
CA ALA A 18 16.02 8.90 3.33
C ALA A 18 16.05 7.43 3.80
N ALA A 19 14.91 6.76 3.87
CA ALA A 19 14.81 5.33 4.18
C ALA A 19 14.04 4.59 3.08
N PRO A 20 14.47 4.64 1.80
CA PRO A 20 13.91 3.75 0.81
C PRO A 20 14.24 2.30 1.22
N LEU A 21 13.26 1.40 1.09
CA LEU A 21 13.47 -0.05 1.12
C LEU A 21 14.77 -0.36 0.36
N ARG A 22 15.74 -1.03 1.00
CA ARG A 22 17.07 -1.26 0.42
C ARG A 22 17.03 -1.94 -0.95
N ALA A 23 15.93 -2.64 -1.24
CA ALA A 23 15.67 -3.38 -2.46
C ALA A 23 14.39 -2.88 -3.20
N TRP A 24 14.07 -1.58 -3.14
CA TRP A 24 12.90 -1.01 -3.84
C TRP A 24 12.91 -1.37 -5.32
N GLY A 25 11.89 -2.07 -5.79
CA GLY A 25 11.76 -2.48 -7.18
C GLY A 25 12.51 -3.77 -7.54
N GLU A 26 13.24 -4.38 -6.59
CA GLU A 26 13.88 -5.69 -6.78
C GLU A 26 12.91 -6.83 -6.41
N TRP A 27 11.70 -6.77 -6.94
CA TRP A 27 10.65 -7.78 -6.78
C TRP A 27 10.12 -8.24 -8.13
N ASP A 28 9.60 -9.46 -8.19
CA ASP A 28 9.06 -10.05 -9.43
C ASP A 28 7.71 -9.41 -9.78
N SER A 29 6.92 -9.09 -8.77
CA SER A 29 5.61 -8.46 -8.91
C SER A 29 5.23 -7.71 -7.64
N ALA A 30 4.58 -6.56 -7.82
CA ALA A 30 4.03 -5.75 -6.74
C ALA A 30 2.51 -5.66 -6.88
N TYR A 31 1.82 -5.84 -5.76
CA TYR A 31 0.37 -5.79 -5.67
C TYR A 31 -0.07 -4.76 -4.65
N ALA A 32 -1.24 -4.17 -4.85
CA ALA A 32 -1.89 -3.31 -3.86
C ALA A 32 -3.40 -3.34 -4.04
N SER A 33 -4.14 -2.94 -3.01
CA SER A 33 -5.55 -2.60 -3.19
C SER A 33 -5.71 -1.42 -4.14
N VAL A 34 -6.80 -1.39 -4.91
CA VAL A 34 -7.19 -0.22 -5.72
C VAL A 34 -7.34 1.07 -4.88
N LEU A 35 -7.48 0.94 -3.55
CA LEU A 35 -7.44 2.05 -2.59
C LEU A 35 -6.14 2.84 -2.64
N LEU A 36 -5.01 2.21 -2.96
CA LEU A 36 -3.70 2.86 -3.06
C LEU A 36 -3.77 4.12 -3.94
N ARG A 37 -4.48 4.02 -5.06
CA ARG A 37 -4.72 5.14 -5.98
C ARG A 37 -5.42 6.32 -5.30
N VAL A 38 -6.47 6.02 -4.52
CA VAL A 38 -7.24 7.04 -3.80
C VAL A 38 -6.39 7.69 -2.71
N GLU A 39 -5.68 6.88 -1.92
CA GLU A 39 -4.83 7.33 -0.83
C GLU A 39 -3.68 8.24 -1.30
N ILE A 40 -3.01 7.86 -2.40
CA ILE A 40 -1.94 8.64 -3.01
C ILE A 40 -2.48 9.99 -3.49
N PHE A 41 -3.49 9.99 -4.36
CA PHE A 41 -3.98 11.26 -4.94
C PHE A 41 -4.61 12.18 -3.90
N ARG A 42 -5.26 11.63 -2.85
CA ARG A 42 -5.76 12.45 -1.75
C ARG A 42 -4.66 13.02 -0.87
N THR A 43 -3.57 12.28 -0.69
CA THR A 43 -2.41 12.78 0.03
C THR A 43 -1.68 13.86 -0.76
N ILE A 44 -1.49 13.69 -2.07
CA ILE A 44 -0.92 14.71 -2.97
C ILE A 44 -1.73 16.02 -2.87
N ASP A 45 -3.06 15.92 -3.01
CA ASP A 45 -3.92 17.09 -2.96
C ASP A 45 -3.93 17.78 -1.59
N ARG A 46 -3.92 17.01 -0.50
CA ARG A 46 -3.81 17.58 0.86
C ARG A 46 -2.51 18.38 1.02
N ILE A 47 -1.40 17.89 0.47
CA ILE A 47 -0.11 18.61 0.52
C ILE A 47 -0.19 19.89 -0.32
N ARG A 48 -0.75 19.81 -1.52
CA ARG A 48 -1.00 20.99 -2.39
C ARG A 48 -1.82 22.06 -1.66
N LEU A 49 -2.96 21.67 -1.09
CA LEU A 49 -3.84 22.61 -0.36
C LEU A 49 -3.19 23.20 0.89
N SER A 50 -2.19 22.52 1.47
CA SER A 50 -1.41 23.06 2.59
C SER A 50 -0.31 24.05 2.16
N GLY A 51 -0.16 24.34 0.85
CA GLY A 51 0.87 25.23 0.32
C GLY A 51 2.29 24.65 0.33
N ARG A 52 2.42 23.35 0.61
CA ARG A 52 3.71 22.64 0.68
C ARG A 52 4.24 22.16 -0.67
N LEU A 53 3.44 22.31 -1.73
CA LEU A 53 3.83 22.05 -3.11
C LEU A 53 3.35 23.20 -3.99
N ASP A 54 4.25 23.70 -4.83
CA ASP A 54 3.93 24.60 -5.93
C ASP A 54 3.41 23.82 -7.15
N ASP A 55 2.99 24.52 -8.19
CA ASP A 55 2.40 23.89 -9.38
C ASP A 55 3.38 22.92 -10.08
N TYR A 56 4.68 23.25 -10.10
CA TYR A 56 5.71 22.39 -10.63
C TYR A 56 5.83 21.09 -9.81
N GLY A 57 5.95 21.21 -8.48
CA GLY A 57 6.04 20.07 -7.57
C GLY A 57 4.80 19.18 -7.61
N VAL A 58 3.60 19.76 -7.78
CA VAL A 58 2.36 18.98 -7.99
C VAL A 58 2.44 18.19 -9.30
N SER A 59 2.86 18.82 -10.40
CA SER A 59 3.00 18.16 -11.70
C SER A 59 3.96 16.97 -11.63
N GLU A 60 5.14 17.17 -11.06
CA GLU A 60 6.16 16.13 -10.88
C GLU A 60 5.64 14.98 -10.00
N MET A 61 5.03 15.29 -8.85
CA MET A 61 4.56 14.26 -7.93
C MET A 61 3.41 13.45 -8.52
N LEU A 62 2.52 14.07 -9.31
CA LEU A 62 1.47 13.37 -10.04
C LEU A 62 2.04 12.46 -11.14
N SER A 63 3.06 12.92 -11.87
CA SER A 63 3.74 12.13 -12.90
C SER A 63 4.38 10.87 -12.31
N HIS A 64 5.14 11.03 -11.21
CA HIS A 64 5.74 9.89 -10.51
C HIS A 64 4.70 8.94 -9.91
N ALA A 65 3.62 9.47 -9.32
CA ALA A 65 2.55 8.64 -8.77
C ALA A 65 1.89 7.76 -9.84
N ARG A 66 1.67 8.29 -11.04
CA ARG A 66 1.09 7.52 -12.16
C ARG A 66 2.05 6.42 -12.63
N THR A 67 3.32 6.76 -12.80
CA THR A 67 4.37 5.78 -13.15
C THR A 67 4.43 4.63 -12.14
N MET A 68 4.35 4.92 -10.84
CA MET A 68 4.34 3.88 -9.81
C MET A 68 3.06 3.04 -9.84
N LEU A 69 1.90 3.68 -9.99
CA LEU A 69 0.61 2.97 -10.07
C LEU A 69 0.53 2.05 -11.30
N ASP A 70 1.11 2.45 -12.43
CA ASP A 70 1.16 1.64 -13.65
C ASP A 70 2.06 0.40 -13.50
N ALA A 71 3.05 0.46 -12.60
CA ALA A 71 3.95 -0.65 -12.28
C ALA A 71 3.41 -1.60 -11.20
N ILE A 72 2.30 -1.27 -10.53
CA ILE A 72 1.71 -2.06 -9.44
C ILE A 72 0.40 -2.68 -9.91
N ALA A 73 0.25 -3.99 -9.71
CA ALA A 73 -0.99 -4.69 -9.97
C ALA A 73 -2.05 -4.30 -8.93
N LEU A 74 -2.98 -3.41 -9.30
CA LEU A 74 -4.07 -2.97 -8.44
C LEU A 74 -5.20 -4.01 -8.41
N VAL A 75 -5.49 -4.52 -7.22
CA VAL A 75 -6.56 -5.48 -6.96
C VAL A 75 -7.86 -4.73 -6.67
N PRO A 76 -8.94 -4.97 -7.45
CA PRO A 76 -10.24 -4.39 -7.16
C PRO A 76 -10.79 -4.85 -5.81
N LEU A 77 -11.51 -3.96 -5.11
CA LEU A 77 -12.33 -4.37 -3.97
C LEU A 77 -13.53 -5.17 -4.50
N SER A 78 -13.59 -6.44 -4.09
CA SER A 78 -14.70 -7.35 -4.39
C SER A 78 -15.45 -7.66 -3.10
N ASP A 79 -16.68 -8.19 -3.22
CA ASP A 79 -17.50 -8.52 -2.06
C ASP A 79 -16.77 -9.43 -1.05
N PRO A 80 -16.01 -10.48 -1.44
CA PRO A 80 -15.25 -11.28 -0.47
C PRO A 80 -14.18 -10.49 0.29
N ILE A 81 -13.56 -9.48 -0.35
CA ILE A 81 -12.59 -8.61 0.33
C ILE A 81 -13.30 -7.70 1.33
N LEU A 82 -14.45 -7.13 0.94
CA LEU A 82 -15.26 -6.28 1.80
C LEU A 82 -15.78 -7.07 3.02
N GLU A 83 -16.34 -8.25 2.80
CA GLU A 83 -16.80 -9.16 3.85
C GLU A 83 -15.67 -9.52 4.80
N ARG A 84 -14.50 -9.91 4.27
CA ARG A 84 -13.34 -10.22 5.11
C ARG A 84 -12.87 -9.02 5.91
N ALA A 85 -12.85 -7.82 5.34
CA ALA A 85 -12.46 -6.59 6.03
C ALA A 85 -13.46 -6.16 7.12
N SER A 86 -14.74 -6.55 7.00
CA SER A 86 -15.78 -6.31 8.01
C SER A 86 -15.72 -7.27 9.20
N GLN A 87 -14.96 -8.36 9.10
CA GLN A 87 -14.75 -9.31 10.20
C GLN A 87 -13.66 -8.83 11.16
N SER A 88 -13.68 -9.34 12.39
CA SER A 88 -12.66 -9.03 13.38
C SER A 88 -11.26 -9.48 12.93
N PHE A 89 -10.26 -8.66 13.26
CA PHE A 89 -8.85 -9.02 13.24
C PHE A 89 -8.35 -9.21 14.69
N LEU A 90 -7.21 -9.88 14.85
CA LEU A 90 -6.61 -10.15 16.17
C LEU A 90 -6.05 -8.89 16.85
N THR A 91 -5.91 -7.80 16.10
CA THR A 91 -5.32 -6.53 16.54
C THR A 91 -6.22 -5.38 16.16
N SER A 92 -6.05 -4.21 16.80
CA SER A 92 -6.71 -2.99 16.36
C SER A 92 -6.27 -2.63 14.94
N LEU A 93 -7.23 -2.35 14.07
CA LEU A 93 -6.96 -1.97 12.69
C LEU A 93 -8.06 -1.05 12.17
N GLY A 94 -7.68 0.11 11.65
CA GLY A 94 -8.60 1.02 10.99
C GLY A 94 -9.14 0.46 9.66
N THR A 95 -10.22 1.06 9.15
CA THR A 95 -10.92 0.57 7.94
C THR A 95 -10.01 0.40 6.72
N LEU A 96 -9.14 1.37 6.42
CA LEU A 96 -8.23 1.28 5.26
C LEU A 96 -7.21 0.16 5.46
N GLY A 97 -6.61 0.05 6.65
CA GLY A 97 -5.72 -1.05 6.99
C GLY A 97 -6.40 -2.42 6.86
N ALA A 98 -7.64 -2.54 7.33
CA ALA A 98 -8.44 -3.76 7.21
C ALA A 98 -8.70 -4.14 5.75
N LEU A 99 -9.01 -3.15 4.89
CA LEU A 99 -9.19 -3.38 3.45
C LEU A 99 -7.88 -3.77 2.76
N HIS A 100 -6.75 -3.16 3.13
CA HIS A 100 -5.44 -3.57 2.62
C HIS A 100 -5.11 -5.01 3.02
N LEU A 101 -5.27 -5.35 4.30
CA LEU A 101 -4.98 -6.69 4.81
C LEU A 101 -5.90 -7.75 4.21
N ALA A 102 -7.20 -7.49 4.11
CA ALA A 102 -8.15 -8.39 3.46
C ALA A 102 -7.82 -8.61 1.97
N THR A 103 -7.38 -7.56 1.27
CA THR A 103 -6.93 -7.67 -0.13
C THR A 103 -5.70 -8.58 -0.25
N ALA A 104 -4.70 -8.40 0.61
CA ALA A 104 -3.50 -9.24 0.61
C ALA A 104 -3.82 -10.70 0.93
N LEU A 105 -4.69 -10.96 1.92
CA LEU A 105 -5.15 -12.31 2.24
C LEU A 105 -5.83 -12.97 1.05
N ARG A 106 -6.67 -12.23 0.33
CA ARG A 106 -7.36 -12.74 -0.86
C ARG A 106 -6.39 -13.12 -1.98
N LEU A 107 -5.32 -12.35 -2.17
CA LEU A 107 -4.28 -12.66 -3.16
C LEU A 107 -3.57 -13.98 -2.84
N VAL A 108 -3.19 -14.19 -1.59
CA VAL A 108 -2.53 -15.44 -1.16
C VAL A 108 -3.49 -16.63 -1.32
N GLU A 109 -4.75 -16.46 -0.93
CA GLU A 109 -5.77 -17.50 -1.00
C GLU A 109 -6.04 -17.97 -2.45
N VAL A 110 -6.23 -17.02 -3.38
CA VAL A 110 -6.56 -17.34 -4.79
C VAL A 110 -5.33 -17.70 -5.60
N GLY A 111 -4.26 -16.92 -5.44
CA GLY A 111 -3.06 -17.02 -6.26
C GLY A 111 -2.11 -18.12 -5.84
N ARG A 112 -2.26 -18.67 -4.62
CA ARG A 112 -1.30 -19.61 -4.00
C ARG A 112 0.14 -19.11 -4.12
N MET A 113 0.33 -17.83 -3.82
CA MET A 113 1.62 -17.16 -3.90
C MET A 113 2.10 -16.73 -2.51
N ASP A 114 3.40 -16.83 -2.29
CA ASP A 114 4.04 -16.19 -1.13
C ASP A 114 4.14 -14.69 -1.36
N LEU A 115 3.80 -13.90 -0.36
CA LEU A 115 3.69 -12.45 -0.44
C LEU A 115 4.35 -11.82 0.78
N ILE A 116 5.31 -10.91 0.55
CA ILE A 116 5.84 -10.06 1.62
C ILE A 116 4.98 -8.81 1.71
N PHE A 117 4.50 -8.50 2.91
CA PHE A 117 3.72 -7.29 3.17
C PHE A 117 4.67 -6.14 3.52
N LEU A 118 4.65 -5.08 2.71
CA LEU A 118 5.45 -3.88 2.89
C LEU A 118 4.55 -2.78 3.46
N THR A 119 4.91 -2.27 4.64
CA THR A 119 4.18 -1.16 5.28
C THR A 119 5.08 -0.44 6.29
N HIS A 120 4.93 0.89 6.41
CA HIS A 120 5.48 1.67 7.50
C HIS A 120 4.47 1.92 8.63
N ASP A 121 3.23 1.47 8.47
CA ASP A 121 2.19 1.55 9.49
C ASP A 121 2.38 0.40 10.49
N SER A 122 2.68 0.74 11.74
CA SER A 122 2.95 -0.26 12.78
C SER A 122 1.72 -1.09 13.16
N GLU A 123 0.51 -0.52 13.10
CA GLU A 123 -0.72 -1.25 13.39
C GLU A 123 -1.01 -2.26 12.27
N LEU A 124 -0.89 -1.83 11.02
CA LEU A 124 -1.06 -2.71 9.86
C LEU A 124 0.04 -3.79 9.82
N ALA A 125 1.29 -3.45 10.14
CA ALA A 125 2.38 -4.40 10.23
C ALA A 125 2.09 -5.49 11.26
N LEU A 126 1.63 -5.11 12.45
CA LEU A 126 1.27 -6.05 13.51
C LEU A 126 0.11 -6.95 13.08
N ALA A 127 -0.93 -6.37 12.47
CA ALA A 127 -2.07 -7.11 11.96
C ALA A 127 -1.66 -8.13 10.88
N ALA A 128 -0.81 -7.73 9.93
CA ALA A 128 -0.30 -8.60 8.88
C ALA A 128 0.53 -9.76 9.44
N ARG A 129 1.42 -9.50 10.41
CA ARG A 129 2.17 -10.58 11.11
C ARG A 129 1.23 -11.54 11.85
N SER A 130 0.14 -11.04 12.44
CA SER A 130 -0.82 -11.88 13.17
C SER A 130 -1.56 -12.90 12.30
N VAL A 131 -1.57 -12.68 10.98
CA VAL A 131 -2.13 -13.61 9.98
C VAL A 131 -1.05 -14.25 9.11
N ASN A 132 0.18 -14.33 9.63
CA ASN A 132 1.34 -15.03 9.07
C ASN A 132 1.97 -14.43 7.80
N PHE A 133 1.74 -13.15 7.49
CA PHE A 133 2.58 -12.49 6.48
C PHE A 133 4.00 -12.29 7.00
N ALA A 134 4.99 -12.52 6.12
CA ALA A 134 6.30 -11.89 6.29
C ALA A 134 6.13 -10.39 6.07
N VAL A 135 6.61 -9.57 7.01
CA VAL A 135 6.43 -8.11 6.95
C VAL A 135 7.77 -7.40 7.04
N GLU A 136 8.02 -6.51 6.08
CA GLU A 136 9.16 -5.60 6.06
C GLU A 136 8.69 -4.17 6.31
N THR A 137 9.19 -3.59 7.41
CA THR A 137 8.95 -2.21 7.81
C THR A 137 10.25 -1.44 7.56
N ALA A 138 10.34 -0.70 6.44
CA ALA A 138 11.50 0.16 6.19
C ALA A 138 11.45 1.48 6.99
#